data_AF-A0A534ZCZ1-F1
#
_entry.id   AF-A0A534ZCZ1-F1
#
_cell.length_a   1.000
_cell.length_b   1.000
_cell.length_c   1.000
_cell.angle_alpha   90.00
_cell.angle_beta   90.00
_cell.angle_gamma   90.00
#
_symmetry.space_group_name_H-M   'P 1'
#
loop_
_entity.id
_entity.type
_entity.pdbx_description
1 polymer ?
#
loop_
_entity_poly.entity_id
_entity_poly.type
_entity_poly.pdbx_seq_one_letter_code
_entity_poly.pdbx_strand_id
1 'polypeptide(L)' 'MLALLDHHLLDLAGTYGDLSAGDPIQYDELRIEHDWGDVEIVVYNRAILLFMTDSEPLRRIHRVCCRLDDLAAS' A
#
# COMPACT_ATOMS: atom_id res chain seq x y z
N MET A 1 -10.37 12.03 2.36
CA MET A 1 -11.45 11.03 2.51
C MET A 1 -11.90 10.43 1.17
N LEU A 2 -12.23 11.21 0.12
CA LEU A 2 -12.67 10.64 -1.18
C LEU A 2 -11.67 9.65 -1.83
N ALA A 3 -10.36 9.96 -1.83
CA ALA A 3 -9.36 9.15 -2.52
C ALA A 3 -9.16 7.72 -1.93
N LEU A 4 -9.52 7.50 -0.66
CA LEU A 4 -9.42 6.18 -0.01
C LEU A 4 -10.61 5.28 -0.37
N LEU A 5 -11.80 5.88 -0.47
CA LEU A 5 -13.01 5.18 -0.93
C LEU A 5 -12.94 4.83 -2.42
N ASP A 6 -12.43 5.73 -3.26
CA ASP A 6 -12.31 5.51 -4.73
C ASP A 6 -11.39 4.33 -5.08
N HIS A 7 -10.48 3.95 -4.20
CA HIS A 7 -9.55 2.84 -4.41
C HIS A 7 -9.91 1.56 -3.66
N HIS A 8 -11.06 1.50 -3.00
CA HIS A 8 -11.47 0.34 -2.18
C HIS A 8 -10.37 -0.12 -1.21
N LEU A 9 -9.58 0.81 -0.67
CA LEU A 9 -8.42 0.46 0.18
C LEU A 9 -8.83 -0.12 1.52
N LEU A 10 -10.04 0.21 1.98
CA LEU A 10 -10.58 -0.31 3.23
C LEU A 10 -10.77 -1.84 3.20
N ASP A 11 -10.88 -2.42 1.99
CA ASP A 11 -11.03 -3.86 1.79
C ASP A 11 -9.67 -4.59 1.72
N LEU A 12 -8.54 -3.88 1.76
CA LEU A 12 -7.20 -4.41 1.43
C LEU A 12 -6.31 -4.71 2.64
N ALA A 13 -6.88 -4.78 3.85
CA ALA A 13 -6.14 -5.04 5.09
C ALA A 13 -5.21 -6.27 4.99
N GLY A 14 -4.05 -6.19 5.66
CA GLY A 14 -3.11 -7.30 5.80
C GLY A 14 -1.71 -7.02 5.26
N THR A 15 -0.89 -8.07 5.22
CA THR A 15 0.52 -8.01 4.81
C THR A 15 0.72 -8.57 3.41
N TYR A 16 1.44 -7.83 2.57
CA TYR A 16 1.81 -8.21 1.21
C TYR A 16 3.34 -8.26 1.07
N GLY A 17 3.82 -9.22 0.28
CA GLY A 17 5.24 -9.37 0.00
C GLY A 17 5.95 -10.39 0.86
N ASP A 18 7.24 -10.54 0.58
CA ASP A 18 8.13 -11.50 1.21
C ASP A 18 9.31 -10.76 1.83
N LEU A 19 9.52 -10.99 3.13
CA LEU A 19 10.64 -10.48 3.92
C LEU A 19 12.00 -11.01 3.47
N SER A 20 12.02 -12.10 2.70
CA SER A 20 13.25 -12.69 2.15
C SER A 20 13.58 -12.19 0.73
N ALA A 21 12.68 -11.44 0.10
CA ALA A 21 12.93 -10.83 -1.20
C ALA A 21 13.58 -9.45 -1.03
N GLY A 22 14.53 -9.08 -1.90
CA GLY A 22 15.15 -7.76 -1.92
C GLY A 22 16.18 -7.50 -0.81
N ASP A 23 17.23 -6.75 -1.14
CA ASP A 23 18.24 -6.27 -0.20
C ASP A 23 18.76 -4.88 -0.66
N PRO A 24 18.53 -3.79 0.11
CA PRO A 24 17.76 -3.74 1.36
C PRO A 24 16.26 -3.97 1.13
N ILE A 25 15.58 -4.47 2.16
CA ILE A 25 14.12 -4.67 2.13
C ILE A 25 13.43 -3.30 2.12
N GLN A 26 12.48 -3.12 1.19
CA GLN A 26 11.55 -2.01 1.24
C GLN A 26 10.39 -2.34 2.19
N TYR A 27 10.04 -1.41 3.09
CA TYR A 27 8.90 -1.50 4.00
C TYR A 27 7.99 -0.29 3.83
N ASP A 28 6.71 -0.55 3.54
CA ASP A 28 5.67 0.47 3.46
C ASP A 28 4.51 0.08 4.39
N GLU A 29 4.07 1.02 5.23
CA GLU A 29 2.94 0.83 6.14
C GLU A 29 1.91 1.92 5.91
N LEU A 30 0.66 1.52 5.71
CA LEU A 30 -0.49 2.41 5.64
C LEU A 30 -1.45 2.08 6.78
N ARG A 31 -1.70 3.07 7.63
CA ARG A 31 -2.75 3.03 8.64
C ARG A 31 -3.83 4.03 8.26
N ILE A 32 -5.06 3.52 8.09
CA ILE A 32 -6.21 4.32 7.68
C ILE A 32 -7.26 4.22 8.80
N GLU A 33 -7.46 5.31 9.51
CA GLU A 33 -8.51 5.42 10.52
C GLU A 33 -9.82 5.86 9.85
N HIS A 34 -10.93 5.17 10.15
CA HIS A 34 -12.26 5.57 9.70
C HIS A 34 -13.36 5.20 10.73
N ASP A 35 -14.56 5.73 10.53
CA ASP A 35 -15.70 5.58 11.46
C ASP A 35 -16.13 4.13 11.75
N TRP A 36 -15.63 3.17 10.97
CA TRP A 36 -15.98 1.75 11.08
C TRP A 36 -14.81 0.88 11.57
N GLY A 37 -13.66 1.49 11.91
CA GLY A 37 -12.47 0.82 12.39
C GLY A 37 -11.19 1.31 11.73
N ASP A 38 -10.08 0.69 12.13
CA ASP A 38 -8.76 0.95 11.53
C ASP A 38 -8.46 -0.12 10.49
N VAL A 39 -7.90 0.31 9.36
CA VAL A 39 -7.35 -0.58 8.33
C VAL A 39 -5.84 -0.42 8.30
N GLU A 40 -5.15 -1.54 8.46
CA GLU A 40 -3.69 -1.63 8.42
C GLU A 40 -3.25 -2.46 7.21
N ILE A 41 -2.35 -1.88 6.41
CA ILE A 41 -1.77 -2.50 5.23
C ILE A 41 -0.25 -2.40 5.33
N VAL A 42 0.42 -3.55 5.31
CA VAL A 42 1.87 -3.64 5.31
C VAL A 42 2.31 -4.20 3.96
N VAL A 43 3.27 -3.56 3.30
CA VAL A 43 3.84 -4.06 2.04
C VAL A 43 5.36 -4.11 2.15
N TYR A 44 5.89 -5.31 1.92
CA TYR A 44 7.32 -5.53 1.72
C TYR A 44 7.64 -5.57 0.24
N ASN A 45 8.72 -4.90 -0.17
CA ASN A 45 9.25 -4.97 -1.54
C ASN A 45 8.22 -4.62 -2.62
N ARG A 46 7.43 -3.56 -2.38
CA ARG A 46 6.33 -3.11 -3.23
C ARG A 46 6.75 -2.98 -4.70
N ALA A 47 7.91 -2.40 -4.99
CA ALA A 47 8.41 -2.28 -6.35
C ALA A 47 8.61 -3.65 -7.02
N ILE A 48 9.28 -4.59 -6.33
CA ILE A 48 9.50 -5.96 -6.85
C ILE A 48 8.16 -6.65 -7.12
N LEU A 49 7.21 -6.57 -6.19
CA LEU A 49 5.90 -7.19 -6.37
C LEU A 49 5.10 -6.61 -7.54
N LEU A 50 5.19 -5.29 -7.77
CA LEU A 50 4.54 -4.64 -8.91
C LEU A 50 5.11 -5.10 -10.26
N PHE A 51 6.42 -5.40 -10.31
CA PHE A 51 7.04 -5.96 -11.51
C PHE A 51 6.73 -7.44 -11.71
N MET A 52 6.68 -8.20 -10.62
CA MET A 52 6.58 -9.66 -10.66
C MET A 52 5.13 -10.17 -10.71
N THR A 53 4.15 -9.34 -10.34
CA THR A 53 2.75 -9.75 -10.22
C THR A 53 1.82 -8.77 -10.92
N ASP A 54 0.75 -9.30 -11.52
CA ASP A 54 -0.34 -8.50 -12.09
C ASP A 54 -1.45 -8.22 -11.04
N SER A 55 -1.04 -7.85 -9.82
CA SER A 55 -1.94 -7.73 -8.68
C SER A 55 -2.65 -6.37 -8.63
N GLU A 56 -3.97 -6.39 -8.79
CA GLU A 56 -4.79 -5.18 -8.68
C GLU A 56 -4.76 -4.53 -7.28
N PRO A 57 -4.82 -5.28 -6.16
CA PRO A 57 -4.60 -4.72 -4.83
C PRO A 57 -3.29 -3.92 -4.72
N LEU A 58 -2.18 -4.47 -5.24
CA LEU A 58 -0.88 -3.81 -5.17
C LEU A 58 -0.83 -2.53 -6.02
N ARG A 59 -1.48 -2.51 -7.17
CA ARG A 59 -1.60 -1.28 -7.98
C ARG A 59 -2.38 -0.19 -7.26
N ARG A 60 -3.43 -0.55 -6.52
CA ARG A 60 -4.23 0.42 -5.74
C ARG A 60 -3.42 1.00 -4.59
N ILE A 61 -2.75 0.12 -3.84
CA ILE A 61 -1.84 0.53 -2.76
C ILE A 61 -0.74 1.44 -3.31
N HIS A 62 -0.10 1.07 -4.41
CA HIS A 62 0.96 1.86 -5.04
C HIS A 62 0.51 3.27 -5.41
N ARG A 63 -0.65 3.43 -6.06
CA ARG A 63 -1.19 4.75 -6.43
C ARG A 63 -1.37 5.65 -5.22
N VAL A 64 -1.87 5.12 -4.11
CA VAL A 64 -2.06 5.89 -2.89
C VAL A 64 -0.74 6.24 -2.24
N CYS A 65 0.21 5.31 -2.17
CA CYS A 65 1.55 5.61 -1.65
C CYS A 65 2.24 6.71 -2.46
N CYS A 66 2.26 6.63 -3.80
CA CYS A 66 2.82 7.69 -4.63
C CYS A 66 2.15 9.05 -4.37
N ARG A 67 0.83 9.06 -4.20
CA ARG A 67 0.10 10.30 -3.90
C ARG A 67 0.44 10.86 -2.52
N LEU A 68 0.69 9.99 -1.53
CA LEU A 68 1.14 10.42 -0.20
C LEU A 68 2.57 10.94 -0.25
N ASP A 69 3.46 10.31 -1.02
CA ASP A 69 4.85 10.75 -1.23
C ASP A 69 4.87 12.15 -1.89
N ASP A 70 4.05 12.38 -2.92
CA ASP A 70 3.91 13.68 -3.59
C ASP A 70 3.43 14.77 -2.61
N LEU A 71 2.50 14.44 -1.71
CA LEU A 71 2.00 15.36 -0.68
C LEU A 71 3.05 15.62 0.42
N ALA A 72 3.91 14.66 0.72
CA ALA A 72 4.98 14.83 1.71
C ALA A 72 6.17 15.64 1.15
N ALA A 73 6.35 15.64 -0.17
CA ALA A 73 7.38 16.38 -0.87
C ALA A 73 7.02 17.86 -1.15
N SER A 74 5.78 18.28 -0.90
CA SER A 74 5.26 19.65 -1.10
C SER A 74 5.25 20.47 0.18
#